data_AF-A0A327RWE9-F1
#
_entry.id   AF-A0A327RWE9-F1
#
_cell.length_a   1.000
_cell.length_b   1.000
_cell.length_c   1.000
_cell.angle_alpha   90.00
_cell.angle_beta   90.00
_cell.angle_gamma   90.00
#
_symmetry.space_group_name_H-M   'P 1'
#
loop_
_entity.id
_entity.type
_entity.pdbx_description
1 polymer ?
#
loop_
_entity_poly.entity_id
_entity_poly.type
_entity_poly.pdbx_seq_one_letter_code
_entity_poly.pdbx_strand_id
1 'polypeptide(L)'
;MSNILFRNNLFKEIKNFNTLNFFKLEEIPQGGYIKDIDARIHEALERLNNLEVNTITIPISITENFLEFSGLRLGHHIRLTKNLSFNKKPIIFIGSLYEKQLLKLSSLSNILLTPNIFYVNLSKYSLDTIEKAVENLELSNSFSFDFSKYLDKVSFKAPANYQSHHNIDNELCLLRWSEFLGISDQIPEVKNNLKTGLYFKYRNAINPIITVQKGNPYLFQNTAKILLIDDQSEKGWNSFYNAFFELSRHQINFKSLDVDFQLLNTSDIIDSAHETIKSFDPDLVLLDLRLSDSDFDIHVDPRNLTGNKILEKIKLYNKGIQVIIITASNKVWNYEVSMDIGSNGFIVKNSYNNVSEDIKNLKSKIDFAIKRANYLKEVFSTQKKSLGFINKAIKQGTIDEPFGNEMIKYMEIALVMFEQAKSKDGFAYAYLSLFKCLELIVNNLIYEEESNWVIFDGKILRQVFWNSDLKEYLFRDETEFKNNTPSTFEKSAGLCKQLWFYSNEDLKQIYLSIDRRNKFIHPPKDKLNNFVQSNLNKIFDKDGFILLLNQIEKMIFNISQP
;
A
#
# COMPACT_ATOMS: atom_id res chain seq x y z
N MET A 1 44.19 -26.78 -13.89
CA MET A 1 43.36 -26.37 -15.05
C MET A 1 42.54 -27.53 -15.60
N SER A 2 41.21 -27.40 -15.65
CA SER A 2 40.28 -28.45 -16.08
C SER A 2 39.41 -27.98 -17.26
N ASN A 3 39.24 -28.84 -18.25
CA ASN A 3 38.25 -28.67 -19.32
C ASN A 3 36.94 -29.34 -18.88
N ILE A 4 35.88 -28.55 -18.68
CA ILE A 4 34.61 -29.05 -18.19
C ILE A 4 33.72 -29.44 -19.36
N LEU A 5 33.09 -30.61 -19.30
CA LEU A 5 32.02 -31.00 -20.21
C LEU A 5 30.74 -31.30 -19.42
N PHE A 6 29.71 -30.49 -19.66
CA PHE A 6 28.37 -30.80 -19.18
C PHE A 6 27.76 -31.91 -20.04
N ARG A 7 27.13 -32.91 -19.42
CA ARG A 7 26.44 -33.99 -20.14
C ARG A 7 24.98 -34.11 -19.74
N ASN A 8 24.15 -34.55 -20.68
CA ASN A 8 22.76 -34.96 -20.45
C ASN A 8 22.65 -36.49 -20.60
N ASN A 9 21.45 -37.06 -20.38
CA ASN A 9 21.24 -38.51 -20.49
C ASN A 9 21.53 -39.06 -21.90
N LEU A 10 21.27 -38.30 -22.96
CA LEU A 10 21.59 -38.71 -24.34
C LEU A 10 23.10 -38.87 -24.56
N PHE A 11 23.92 -38.02 -23.95
CA PHE A 11 25.38 -38.14 -23.99
C PHE A 11 25.93 -39.27 -23.12
N LYS A 12 25.15 -39.83 -22.17
CA LYS A 12 25.55 -40.99 -21.36
C LYS A 12 25.54 -42.30 -22.15
N GLU A 13 24.66 -42.41 -23.15
CA GLU A 13 24.47 -43.63 -23.94
C GLU A 13 25.49 -43.78 -25.09
N ILE A 14 26.26 -42.73 -25.38
CA ILE A 14 27.30 -42.76 -26.40
C ILE A 14 28.50 -43.58 -25.88
N LYS A 15 28.50 -44.88 -26.21
CA LYS A 15 29.50 -45.88 -25.77
C LYS A 15 30.96 -45.60 -26.16
N ASN A 16 31.22 -44.59 -27.01
CA ASN A 16 32.57 -44.21 -27.48
C ASN A 16 33.14 -42.96 -26.79
N PHE A 17 32.76 -42.68 -25.53
CA PHE A 17 33.34 -41.58 -24.74
C PHE A 17 34.72 -41.96 -24.19
N ASN A 18 35.74 -42.09 -25.06
CA ASN A 18 37.14 -42.35 -24.67
C ASN A 18 37.89 -41.07 -24.21
N THR A 19 37.16 -40.04 -23.77
CA THR A 19 37.68 -38.70 -23.43
C THR A 19 37.76 -38.45 -21.92
N LEU A 20 37.62 -39.50 -21.10
CA LEU A 20 37.68 -39.43 -19.62
C LEU A 20 38.97 -38.79 -19.08
N ASN A 21 40.05 -38.76 -19.86
CA ASN A 21 41.31 -38.13 -19.48
C ASN A 21 41.39 -36.63 -19.85
N PHE A 22 40.62 -36.16 -20.83
CA PHE A 22 40.67 -34.77 -21.31
C PHE A 22 39.62 -33.88 -20.65
N PHE A 23 38.39 -34.38 -20.49
CA PHE A 23 37.29 -33.63 -19.89
C PHE A 23 36.97 -34.09 -18.47
N LYS A 24 36.77 -33.12 -17.57
CA LYS A 24 36.05 -33.31 -16.32
C LYS A 24 34.54 -33.25 -16.60
N LEU A 25 33.85 -34.36 -16.38
CA LEU A 25 32.42 -34.49 -16.66
C LEU A 25 31.58 -33.91 -15.52
N GLU A 26 30.61 -33.08 -15.87
CA GLU A 26 29.68 -32.45 -14.93
C GLU A 26 28.23 -32.63 -15.37
N GLU A 27 27.31 -32.61 -14.40
CA GLU A 27 25.88 -32.77 -14.64
C GLU A 27 25.07 -31.78 -13.81
N ILE A 28 23.98 -31.29 -14.42
CA ILE A 28 22.94 -30.59 -13.67
C ILE A 28 21.97 -31.63 -13.15
N PRO A 29 21.76 -31.74 -11.81
CA PRO A 29 20.87 -32.74 -11.24
C PRO A 29 19.47 -32.69 -11.84
N GLN A 30 18.99 -33.84 -12.34
CA GLN A 30 17.65 -33.96 -12.91
C GLN A 30 16.60 -34.46 -11.91
N GLY A 31 17.02 -35.01 -10.76
CA GLY A 31 16.12 -35.67 -9.79
C GLY A 31 15.43 -34.74 -8.78
N GLY A 32 14.12 -34.94 -8.60
CA GLY A 32 13.28 -34.38 -7.54
C GLY A 32 12.49 -33.14 -7.99
N TYR A 33 11.16 -33.24 -8.06
CA TYR A 33 10.18 -32.22 -8.48
C TYR A 33 10.17 -30.88 -7.69
N ILE A 34 11.22 -30.54 -6.95
CA ILE A 34 11.16 -29.53 -5.88
C ILE A 34 11.85 -28.19 -6.26
N LYS A 35 12.82 -28.16 -7.19
CA LYS A 35 13.58 -26.92 -7.49
C LYS A 35 13.57 -26.53 -8.98
N ASP A 36 13.35 -25.24 -9.23
CA ASP A 36 13.42 -24.62 -10.56
C ASP A 36 14.79 -24.85 -11.23
N ILE A 37 14.81 -24.84 -12.58
CA ILE A 37 16.03 -25.07 -13.37
C ILE A 37 17.14 -24.05 -13.08
N ASP A 38 16.81 -22.78 -12.82
CA ASP A 38 17.81 -21.75 -12.52
C ASP A 38 18.49 -22.00 -11.17
N ALA A 39 17.72 -22.46 -10.17
CA ALA A 39 18.25 -22.84 -8.87
C ALA A 39 19.23 -24.02 -9.01
N ARG A 40 18.86 -25.05 -9.77
CA ARG A 40 19.72 -26.22 -10.01
C ARG A 40 20.99 -25.84 -10.76
N ILE A 41 20.90 -24.98 -11.77
CA ILE A 41 22.06 -24.45 -12.49
C ILE A 41 22.95 -23.64 -11.54
N HIS A 42 22.37 -22.73 -10.76
CA HIS A 42 23.13 -21.90 -9.82
C HIS A 42 23.92 -22.76 -8.83
N GLU A 43 23.27 -23.71 -8.16
CA GLU A 43 23.90 -24.61 -7.19
C GLU A 43 25.03 -25.44 -7.83
N ALA A 44 24.81 -25.95 -9.05
CA ALA A 44 25.84 -26.68 -9.77
C ALA A 44 27.06 -25.81 -10.07
N LEU A 45 26.86 -24.57 -10.52
CA LEU A 45 27.94 -23.64 -10.82
C LEU A 45 28.71 -23.21 -9.56
N GLU A 46 28.05 -23.02 -8.42
CA GLU A 46 28.73 -22.71 -7.15
C GLU A 46 29.70 -23.82 -6.71
N ARG A 47 29.33 -25.10 -6.88
CA ARG A 47 30.22 -26.24 -6.58
C ARG A 47 31.50 -26.23 -7.42
N LEU A 48 31.42 -25.71 -8.65
CA LEU A 48 32.54 -25.65 -9.58
C LEU A 48 33.45 -24.43 -9.34
N ASN A 49 33.04 -23.47 -8.51
CA ASN A 49 33.74 -22.19 -8.39
C ASN A 49 35.17 -22.31 -7.85
N ASN A 50 35.43 -23.36 -7.06
CA ASN A 50 36.75 -23.66 -6.49
C ASN A 50 37.69 -24.37 -7.47
N LEU A 51 37.22 -24.70 -8.67
CA LEU A 51 38.02 -25.35 -9.71
C LEU A 51 38.67 -24.32 -10.61
N GLU A 52 39.90 -24.60 -11.02
CA GLU A 52 40.59 -23.82 -12.03
C GLU A 52 40.15 -24.29 -13.42
N VAL A 53 39.21 -23.58 -14.04
CA VAL A 53 38.59 -23.97 -15.32
C VAL A 53 39.29 -23.31 -16.50
N ASN A 54 39.58 -24.09 -17.54
CA ASN A 54 40.11 -23.62 -18.82
C ASN A 54 39.02 -23.31 -19.82
N THR A 55 38.23 -24.33 -20.14
CA THR A 55 37.13 -24.25 -21.11
C THR A 55 35.90 -24.97 -20.58
N ILE A 56 34.74 -24.58 -21.12
CA ILE A 56 33.46 -25.15 -20.73
C ILE A 56 32.72 -25.58 -21.99
N THR A 57 32.52 -26.88 -22.14
CA THR A 57 31.73 -27.46 -23.24
C THR A 57 30.33 -27.80 -22.74
N ILE A 58 29.31 -27.31 -23.46
CA ILE A 58 27.90 -27.41 -23.05
C ILE A 58 27.05 -27.91 -24.22
N PRO A 59 26.28 -28.99 -24.08
CA PRO A 59 25.30 -29.37 -25.08
C PRO A 59 24.17 -28.35 -25.11
N ILE A 60 23.60 -28.05 -26.29
CA ILE A 60 22.53 -27.04 -26.42
C ILE A 60 21.31 -27.30 -25.52
N SER A 61 21.09 -28.55 -25.10
CA SER A 61 20.19 -28.90 -24.01
C SER A 61 20.87 -29.83 -23.00
N ILE A 62 20.77 -29.49 -21.72
CA ILE A 62 21.24 -30.29 -20.57
C ILE A 62 20.10 -31.08 -19.91
N THR A 63 18.86 -30.76 -20.27
CA THR A 63 17.63 -31.47 -19.89
C THR A 63 17.25 -32.47 -20.98
N GLU A 64 16.32 -33.38 -20.67
CA GLU A 64 15.78 -34.31 -21.67
C GLU A 64 14.92 -33.58 -22.72
N ASN A 65 14.36 -32.43 -22.36
CA ASN A 65 13.63 -31.58 -23.28
C ASN A 65 14.58 -30.77 -24.17
N PHE A 66 14.78 -31.24 -25.39
CA PHE A 66 15.65 -30.60 -26.37
C PHE A 66 15.21 -29.16 -26.73
N LEU A 67 13.91 -28.87 -26.71
CA LEU A 67 13.34 -27.59 -27.12
C LEU A 67 13.48 -26.48 -26.07
N GLU A 68 13.84 -26.81 -24.83
CA GLU A 68 14.09 -25.83 -23.78
C GLU A 68 15.41 -25.07 -23.97
N PHE A 69 16.32 -25.62 -24.78
CA PHE A 69 17.68 -25.10 -24.96
C PHE A 69 18.37 -24.77 -23.61
N SER A 70 18.16 -25.64 -22.62
CA SER A 70 18.60 -25.43 -21.24
C SER A 70 20.13 -25.29 -21.11
N GLY A 71 20.90 -25.78 -22.09
CA GLY A 71 22.33 -25.57 -22.16
C GLY A 71 22.70 -24.12 -22.48
N LEU A 72 21.99 -23.48 -23.41
CA LEU A 72 22.15 -22.05 -23.69
C LEU A 72 21.83 -21.22 -22.43
N ARG A 73 20.78 -21.61 -21.71
CA ARG A 73 20.41 -21.04 -20.40
C ARG A 73 21.55 -21.16 -19.37
N LEU A 74 22.19 -22.33 -19.27
CA LEU A 74 23.37 -22.55 -18.43
C LEU A 74 24.53 -21.62 -18.81
N GLY A 75 24.83 -21.45 -20.10
CA GLY A 75 25.87 -20.53 -20.56
C GLY A 75 25.61 -19.08 -20.13
N HIS A 76 24.37 -18.62 -20.17
CA HIS A 76 24.02 -17.29 -19.67
C HIS A 76 24.20 -17.17 -18.15
N HIS A 77 23.87 -18.20 -17.36
CA HIS A 77 24.15 -18.20 -15.93
C HIS A 77 25.65 -18.08 -15.64
N ILE A 78 26.50 -18.75 -16.42
CA ILE A 78 27.95 -18.62 -16.30
C ILE A 78 28.36 -17.17 -16.52
N ARG A 79 27.93 -16.54 -17.62
CA ARG A 79 28.30 -15.15 -17.95
C ARG A 79 27.78 -14.13 -16.93
N LEU A 80 26.56 -14.31 -16.42
CA LEU A 80 25.90 -13.33 -15.55
C LEU A 80 26.25 -13.46 -14.06
N THR A 81 26.90 -14.54 -13.64
CA THR A 81 27.29 -14.73 -12.24
C THR A 81 28.70 -14.17 -12.01
N LYS A 82 28.78 -12.94 -11.47
CA LYS A 82 30.04 -12.18 -11.31
C LYS A 82 31.09 -12.88 -10.44
N ASN A 83 30.66 -13.62 -9.42
CA ASN A 83 31.55 -14.27 -8.45
C ASN A 83 32.10 -15.63 -8.93
N LEU A 84 31.74 -16.08 -10.14
CA LEU A 84 32.32 -17.30 -10.72
C LEU A 84 33.71 -17.02 -11.27
N SER A 85 34.71 -17.78 -10.82
CA SER A 85 36.11 -17.73 -11.24
C SER A 85 36.30 -17.96 -12.75
N PHE A 86 35.32 -18.58 -13.40
CA PHE A 86 35.36 -18.98 -14.80
C PHE A 86 34.31 -18.30 -15.69
N ASN A 87 33.61 -17.26 -15.21
CA ASN A 87 32.59 -16.56 -15.99
C ASN A 87 33.11 -15.89 -17.29
N LYS A 88 34.43 -15.69 -17.42
CA LYS A 88 35.09 -15.12 -18.62
C LYS A 88 35.73 -16.16 -19.53
N LYS A 89 35.74 -17.44 -19.14
CA LYS A 89 36.40 -18.51 -19.89
C LYS A 89 35.65 -18.81 -21.20
N PRO A 90 36.33 -19.39 -22.21
CA PRO A 90 35.68 -19.85 -23.43
C PRO A 90 34.56 -20.86 -23.14
N ILE A 91 33.41 -20.67 -23.79
CA ILE A 91 32.30 -21.64 -23.76
C ILE A 91 32.10 -22.20 -25.17
N ILE A 92 32.03 -23.52 -25.28
CA ILE A 92 31.82 -24.25 -26.53
C ILE A 92 30.46 -24.93 -26.45
N PHE A 93 29.52 -24.50 -27.27
CA PHE A 93 28.23 -25.16 -27.40
C PHE A 93 28.30 -26.29 -28.42
N ILE A 94 27.66 -27.42 -28.12
CA ILE A 94 27.60 -28.57 -29.02
C ILE A 94 26.14 -28.97 -29.29
N GLY A 95 25.81 -29.28 -30.53
CA GLY A 95 24.43 -29.61 -30.90
C GLY A 95 24.31 -30.12 -32.33
N SER A 96 23.13 -30.61 -32.70
CA SER A 96 22.85 -31.12 -34.05
C SER A 96 22.27 -30.07 -35.00
N LEU A 97 21.69 -28.98 -34.46
CA LEU A 97 21.07 -27.90 -35.24
C LEU A 97 22.09 -26.96 -35.87
N TYR A 98 21.73 -26.28 -36.95
CA TYR A 98 22.58 -25.20 -37.48
C TYR A 98 22.42 -23.93 -36.64
N GLU A 99 23.50 -23.16 -36.48
CA GLU A 99 23.51 -21.91 -35.70
C GLU A 99 22.40 -20.93 -36.14
N LYS A 100 22.21 -20.76 -37.46
CA LYS A 100 21.14 -19.93 -38.02
C LYS A 100 19.74 -20.39 -37.61
N GLN A 101 19.53 -21.68 -37.36
CA GLN A 101 18.25 -22.21 -36.88
C GLN A 101 18.08 -21.90 -35.39
N LEU A 102 19.11 -22.11 -34.58
CA LEU A 102 19.09 -21.79 -33.15
C LEU A 102 18.73 -20.32 -32.89
N LEU A 103 19.34 -19.39 -33.64
CA LEU A 103 19.06 -17.95 -33.54
C LEU A 103 17.61 -17.57 -33.89
N LYS A 104 16.92 -18.39 -34.70
CA LYS A 104 15.50 -18.18 -35.02
C LYS A 104 14.56 -18.79 -33.98
N LEU A 105 14.99 -19.84 -33.29
CA LEU A 105 14.14 -20.62 -32.39
C LEU A 105 14.11 -20.08 -30.96
N SER A 106 15.17 -19.42 -30.50
CA SER A 106 15.24 -18.90 -29.13
C SER A 106 16.14 -17.68 -29.00
N SER A 107 15.73 -16.70 -28.20
CA SER A 107 16.57 -15.55 -27.86
C SER A 107 17.77 -15.93 -26.99
N LEU A 108 17.74 -17.09 -26.31
CA LEU A 108 18.90 -17.63 -25.58
C LEU A 108 20.07 -17.93 -26.54
N SER A 109 19.79 -18.17 -27.82
CA SER A 109 20.82 -18.42 -28.83
C SER A 109 21.65 -17.18 -29.14
N ASN A 110 21.22 -15.98 -28.74
CA ASN A 110 22.00 -14.76 -28.93
C ASN A 110 23.35 -14.80 -28.20
N ILE A 111 23.53 -15.68 -27.21
CA ILE A 111 24.84 -15.93 -26.59
C ILE A 111 25.90 -16.34 -27.64
N LEU A 112 25.49 -17.03 -28.71
CA LEU A 112 26.40 -17.47 -29.79
C LEU A 112 27.01 -16.28 -30.56
N LEU A 113 26.38 -15.11 -30.49
CA LEU A 113 26.85 -13.88 -31.12
C LEU A 113 27.79 -13.06 -30.21
N THR A 114 28.17 -13.60 -29.04
CA THR A 114 28.98 -12.89 -28.04
C THR A 114 30.43 -13.38 -28.02
N PRO A 115 31.39 -12.55 -27.55
CA PRO A 115 32.79 -12.94 -27.51
C PRO A 115 33.05 -14.20 -26.69
N ASN A 116 34.06 -14.97 -27.08
CA ASN A 116 34.50 -16.20 -26.41
C ASN A 116 33.41 -17.28 -26.30
N ILE A 117 32.48 -17.30 -27.26
CA ILE A 117 31.48 -18.36 -27.44
C ILE A 117 31.74 -19.03 -28.79
N PHE A 118 31.75 -20.36 -28.79
CA PHE A 118 31.98 -21.17 -29.98
C PHE A 118 30.84 -22.18 -30.14
N TYR A 119 30.56 -22.62 -31.37
CA TYR A 119 29.54 -23.61 -31.65
C TYR A 119 30.09 -24.73 -32.55
N VAL A 120 29.90 -25.98 -32.13
CA VAL A 120 30.27 -27.18 -32.90
C VAL A 120 29.01 -27.96 -33.24
N ASN A 121 28.74 -28.09 -34.54
CA ASN A 121 27.64 -28.91 -35.02
C ASN A 121 28.07 -30.38 -35.15
N LEU A 122 27.49 -31.25 -34.32
CA LEU A 122 27.79 -32.68 -34.24
C LEU A 122 27.26 -33.48 -35.43
N SER A 123 26.33 -32.93 -36.22
CA SER A 123 25.90 -33.52 -37.49
C SER A 123 26.96 -33.36 -38.58
N LYS A 124 27.94 -32.46 -38.38
CA LYS A 124 29.01 -32.14 -39.35
C LYS A 124 30.40 -32.54 -38.87
N TYR A 125 30.65 -32.53 -37.56
CA TYR A 125 31.97 -32.72 -36.98
C TYR A 125 31.97 -33.77 -35.87
N SER A 126 33.05 -34.54 -35.77
CA SER A 126 33.24 -35.55 -34.73
C SER A 126 33.67 -34.93 -33.40
N LEU A 127 33.55 -35.69 -32.30
CA LEU A 127 33.94 -35.24 -30.96
C LEU A 127 35.44 -34.92 -30.84
N ASP A 128 36.33 -35.61 -31.59
CA ASP A 128 37.77 -35.28 -31.67
C ASP A 128 38.02 -33.85 -32.18
N THR A 129 37.07 -33.29 -32.93
CA THR A 129 37.12 -31.90 -33.39
C THR A 129 36.96 -30.92 -32.23
N ILE A 130 36.29 -31.32 -31.14
CA ILE A 130 36.11 -30.51 -29.93
C ILE A 130 37.41 -30.44 -29.14
N GLU A 131 38.12 -31.55 -28.94
CA GLU A 131 39.42 -31.56 -28.25
C GLU A 131 40.43 -30.67 -28.96
N LYS A 132 40.56 -30.83 -30.28
CA LYS A 132 41.39 -29.95 -31.12
C LYS A 132 40.96 -28.49 -31.07
N ALA A 133 39.66 -28.21 -30.99
CA ALA A 133 39.17 -26.85 -30.83
C ALA A 133 39.61 -26.27 -29.48
N VAL A 134 39.50 -27.03 -28.39
CA VAL A 134 39.97 -26.62 -27.05
C VAL A 134 41.47 -26.37 -27.05
N GLU A 135 42.28 -27.27 -27.59
CA GLU A 135 43.74 -27.12 -27.68
C GLU A 135 44.14 -25.87 -28.48
N ASN A 136 43.49 -25.65 -29.63
CA ASN A 136 43.72 -24.44 -30.44
C ASN A 136 43.36 -23.15 -29.70
N LEU A 137 42.32 -23.19 -28.86
CA LEU A 137 41.98 -22.06 -28.01
C LEU A 137 43.10 -21.83 -26.98
N GLU A 138 43.54 -22.86 -26.26
CA GLU A 138 44.63 -22.75 -25.26
C GLU A 138 45.91 -22.13 -25.83
N LEU A 139 46.25 -22.43 -27.08
CA LEU A 139 47.43 -21.87 -27.77
C LEU A 139 47.31 -20.37 -28.11
N SER A 140 46.09 -19.84 -28.22
CA SER A 140 45.87 -18.50 -28.78
C SER A 140 46.06 -17.34 -27.79
N ASN A 141 46.21 -17.61 -26.47
CA ASN A 141 46.53 -16.68 -25.37
C ASN A 141 45.74 -15.33 -25.28
N SER A 142 44.78 -15.08 -26.16
CA SER A 142 44.11 -13.79 -26.34
C SER A 142 42.60 -13.97 -26.26
N PHE A 143 42.10 -14.15 -25.03
CA PHE A 143 40.67 -14.18 -24.74
C PHE A 143 40.30 -13.11 -23.73
N SER A 144 40.06 -11.89 -24.21
CA SER A 144 39.40 -10.87 -23.40
C SER A 144 37.89 -10.99 -23.59
N PHE A 145 37.20 -11.61 -22.64
CA PHE A 145 35.74 -11.55 -22.62
C PHE A 145 35.30 -10.13 -22.25
N ASP A 146 34.58 -9.50 -23.17
CA ASP A 146 33.99 -8.18 -22.99
C ASP A 146 32.52 -8.33 -22.58
N PHE A 147 32.25 -8.02 -21.32
CA PHE A 147 30.91 -8.15 -20.74
C PHE A 147 29.92 -7.14 -21.33
N SER A 148 30.37 -5.96 -21.74
CA SER A 148 29.51 -4.96 -22.36
C SER A 148 29.00 -5.46 -23.72
N LYS A 149 29.89 -6.01 -24.54
CA LYS A 149 29.51 -6.65 -25.82
C LYS A 149 28.57 -7.84 -25.64
N TYR A 150 28.68 -8.56 -24.53
CA TYR A 150 27.72 -9.61 -24.18
C TYR A 150 26.33 -9.03 -23.90
N LEU A 151 26.24 -8.00 -23.04
CA LEU A 151 24.96 -7.35 -22.70
C LEU A 151 24.29 -6.71 -23.92
N ASP A 152 25.05 -6.19 -24.89
CA ASP A 152 24.51 -5.59 -26.12
C ASP A 152 23.76 -6.58 -27.03
N LYS A 153 24.00 -7.88 -26.87
CA LYS A 153 23.44 -8.93 -27.75
C LYS A 153 22.33 -9.75 -27.10
N VAL A 154 22.29 -9.83 -25.77
CA VAL A 154 21.38 -10.72 -25.06
C VAL A 154 20.19 -9.95 -24.49
N SER A 155 19.02 -10.59 -24.53
CA SER A 155 17.82 -10.09 -23.88
C SER A 155 16.99 -11.25 -23.35
N PHE A 156 16.44 -11.07 -22.15
CA PHE A 156 15.65 -12.08 -21.46
C PHE A 156 14.25 -11.53 -21.20
N LYS A 157 13.25 -12.38 -21.42
CA LYS A 157 11.88 -12.13 -20.97
C LYS A 157 11.77 -12.55 -19.50
N ALA A 158 10.90 -11.89 -18.75
CA ALA A 158 10.55 -12.33 -17.40
C ALA A 158 9.98 -13.76 -17.47
N PRO A 159 10.20 -14.62 -16.44
CA PRO A 159 9.63 -15.96 -16.41
C PRO A 159 8.09 -15.91 -16.45
N ALA A 160 7.43 -16.94 -16.98
CA ALA A 160 5.96 -16.96 -17.10
C ALA A 160 5.23 -16.81 -15.75
N ASN A 161 5.84 -17.32 -14.68
CA ASN A 161 5.36 -17.21 -13.29
C ASN A 161 5.43 -15.76 -12.76
N TYR A 162 6.26 -14.93 -13.39
CA TYR A 162 6.29 -13.49 -13.23
C TYR A 162 5.51 -12.90 -14.40
N GLN A 163 4.18 -13.02 -14.34
CA GLN A 163 3.26 -12.56 -15.40
C GLN A 163 3.45 -11.06 -15.75
N SER A 164 4.13 -10.29 -14.90
CA SER A 164 4.57 -8.92 -15.21
C SER A 164 5.90 -8.56 -14.52
N HIS A 165 6.54 -7.48 -15.00
CA HIS A 165 7.71 -6.85 -14.36
C HIS A 165 7.46 -6.46 -12.89
N HIS A 166 6.20 -6.35 -12.45
CA HIS A 166 5.81 -5.89 -11.12
C HIS A 166 6.14 -6.87 -10.00
N ASN A 167 6.12 -8.19 -10.24
CA ASN A 167 6.46 -9.18 -9.21
C ASN A 167 7.95 -9.12 -8.83
N ILE A 168 8.81 -8.74 -9.76
CA ILE A 168 10.26 -8.62 -9.57
C ILE A 168 10.59 -7.36 -8.78
N ASP A 169 9.99 -6.23 -9.17
CA ASP A 169 10.17 -4.98 -8.42
C ASP A 169 9.61 -5.10 -7.00
N ASN A 170 8.53 -5.86 -6.81
CA ASN A 170 7.98 -6.19 -5.49
C ASN A 170 8.97 -6.99 -4.63
N GLU A 171 9.47 -8.13 -5.13
CA GLU A 171 10.43 -8.98 -4.42
C GLU A 171 11.75 -8.26 -4.12
N LEU A 172 12.28 -7.50 -5.08
CA LEU A 172 13.51 -6.75 -4.90
C LEU A 172 13.33 -5.59 -3.92
N CYS A 173 12.18 -4.90 -3.95
CA CYS A 173 11.82 -3.89 -2.96
C CYS A 173 11.79 -4.52 -1.56
N LEU A 174 11.11 -5.65 -1.40
CA LEU A 174 11.03 -6.38 -0.13
C LEU A 174 12.42 -6.76 0.40
N LEU A 175 13.32 -7.28 -0.46
CA LEU A 175 14.69 -7.58 -0.06
C LEU A 175 15.41 -6.33 0.44
N ARG A 176 15.43 -5.26 -0.35
CA ARG A 176 16.17 -4.03 -0.02
C ARG A 176 15.63 -3.35 1.24
N TRP A 177 14.32 -3.32 1.42
CA TRP A 177 13.67 -2.78 2.62
C TRP A 177 13.94 -3.65 3.85
N SER A 178 13.98 -4.97 3.68
CA SER A 178 14.34 -5.91 4.76
C SER A 178 15.83 -5.81 5.13
N GLU A 179 16.72 -5.59 4.17
CA GLU A 179 18.14 -5.29 4.43
C GLU A 179 18.29 -3.99 5.24
N PHE A 180 17.52 -2.95 4.90
CA PHE A 180 17.49 -1.70 5.66
C PHE A 180 17.09 -1.92 7.12
N LEU A 181 16.08 -2.76 7.39
CA LEU A 181 15.67 -3.09 8.76
C LEU A 181 16.57 -4.15 9.44
N GLY A 182 17.46 -4.80 8.68
CA GLY A 182 18.34 -5.86 9.19
C GLY A 182 17.61 -7.18 9.46
N ILE A 183 16.56 -7.48 8.69
CA ILE A 183 15.74 -8.70 8.80
C ILE A 183 15.71 -9.53 7.51
N SER A 184 16.65 -9.29 6.59
CA SER A 184 16.69 -10.00 5.29
C SER A 184 16.86 -11.52 5.40
N ASP A 185 17.30 -12.04 6.54
CA ASP A 185 17.37 -13.49 6.79
C ASP A 185 15.99 -14.10 7.12
N GLN A 186 14.97 -13.29 7.39
CA GLN A 186 13.58 -13.74 7.60
C GLN A 186 12.78 -13.92 6.30
N ILE A 187 13.40 -13.62 5.14
CA ILE A 187 12.82 -13.77 3.80
C ILE A 187 13.68 -14.66 2.90
N PRO A 188 14.04 -15.88 3.34
CA PRO A 188 15.04 -16.72 2.68
C PRO A 188 14.62 -17.13 1.25
N GLU A 189 13.33 -17.32 1.01
CA GLU A 189 12.81 -17.68 -0.31
C GLU A 189 13.05 -16.57 -1.34
N VAL A 190 12.66 -15.33 -1.01
CA VAL A 190 12.87 -14.15 -1.87
C VAL A 190 14.37 -13.94 -2.12
N LYS A 191 15.19 -14.02 -1.06
CA LYS A 191 16.65 -13.92 -1.17
C LYS A 191 17.23 -14.97 -2.11
N ASN A 192 16.74 -16.21 -2.04
CA ASN A 192 17.16 -17.30 -2.91
C ASN A 192 16.70 -17.09 -4.35
N ASN A 193 15.44 -16.71 -4.59
CA ASN A 193 14.90 -16.47 -5.93
C ASN A 193 15.67 -15.37 -6.67
N LEU A 194 15.95 -14.26 -5.98
CA LEU A 194 16.76 -13.15 -6.51
C LEU A 194 18.21 -13.56 -6.82
N LYS A 195 18.78 -14.49 -6.04
CA LYS A 195 20.15 -14.99 -6.22
C LYS A 195 20.25 -16.01 -7.36
N THR A 196 19.28 -16.90 -7.48
CA THR A 196 19.35 -18.04 -8.41
C THR A 196 18.85 -17.69 -9.80
N GLY A 197 17.76 -16.93 -9.92
CA GLY A 197 17.06 -16.68 -11.18
C GLY A 197 17.89 -15.98 -12.26
N LEU A 198 17.85 -16.51 -13.48
CA LEU A 198 18.64 -15.98 -14.61
C LEU A 198 18.27 -14.53 -14.94
N TYR A 199 16.96 -14.26 -14.95
CA TYR A 199 16.44 -12.93 -15.26
C TYR A 199 16.91 -11.90 -14.24
N PHE A 200 16.93 -12.24 -12.94
CA PHE A 200 17.43 -11.33 -11.89
C PHE A 200 18.93 -11.05 -12.03
N LYS A 201 19.74 -12.07 -12.33
CA LYS A 201 21.17 -11.89 -12.61
C LYS A 201 21.38 -10.94 -13.79
N TYR A 202 20.57 -11.06 -14.84
CA TYR A 202 20.59 -10.14 -15.99
C TYR A 202 20.18 -8.72 -15.62
N ARG A 203 19.08 -8.54 -14.87
CA ARG A 203 18.63 -7.22 -14.42
C ARG A 203 19.65 -6.51 -13.55
N ASN A 204 20.24 -7.23 -12.59
CA ASN A 204 21.31 -6.71 -11.74
C ASN A 204 22.62 -6.45 -12.51
N ALA A 205 22.82 -7.09 -13.67
CA ALA A 205 23.95 -6.77 -14.54
C ALA A 205 23.77 -5.44 -15.28
N ILE A 206 22.55 -5.15 -15.75
CA ILE A 206 22.21 -3.89 -16.44
C ILE A 206 22.05 -2.73 -15.48
N ASN A 207 21.37 -2.97 -14.35
CA ASN A 207 21.13 -1.97 -13.32
C ASN A 207 21.53 -2.54 -11.95
N PRO A 208 22.82 -2.41 -11.57
CA PRO A 208 23.32 -2.94 -10.33
C PRO A 208 22.59 -2.38 -9.11
N ILE A 209 22.15 -3.27 -8.23
CA ILE A 209 21.50 -2.90 -6.99
C ILE A 209 22.53 -2.27 -6.04
N ILE A 210 22.23 -1.08 -5.54
CA ILE A 210 23.05 -0.41 -4.53
C ILE A 210 22.85 -1.11 -3.19
N THR A 211 23.94 -1.53 -2.56
CA THR A 211 23.93 -2.13 -1.22
C THR A 211 23.25 -1.21 -0.23
N VAL A 212 22.29 -1.75 0.52
CA VAL A 212 21.55 -0.99 1.51
C VAL A 212 22.26 -1.06 2.86
N GLN A 213 22.55 0.10 3.45
CA GLN A 213 23.04 0.16 4.83
C GLN A 213 21.86 -0.03 5.79
N LYS A 214 22.09 -0.76 6.87
CA LYS A 214 21.11 -0.91 7.94
C LYS A 214 20.74 0.46 8.51
N GLY A 215 19.45 0.76 8.52
CA GLY A 215 18.89 1.99 9.05
C GLY A 215 18.62 1.93 10.55
N ASN A 216 18.17 3.06 11.08
CA ASN A 216 17.65 3.14 12.44
C ASN A 216 16.21 2.61 12.49
N PRO A 217 15.84 1.93 13.59
CA PRO A 217 14.47 1.50 13.80
C PRO A 217 13.55 2.70 14.05
N TYR A 218 12.25 2.53 13.76
CA TYR A 218 11.27 3.60 13.88
C TYR A 218 10.32 3.39 15.08
N LEU A 219 10.01 4.50 15.76
CA LEU A 219 9.03 4.55 16.82
C LEU A 219 7.79 5.32 16.35
N PHE A 220 6.62 4.74 16.55
CA PHE A 220 5.31 5.38 16.49
C PHE A 220 4.96 5.84 17.91
N GLN A 221 4.29 6.99 18.04
CA GLN A 221 3.92 7.57 19.35
C GLN A 221 2.43 7.41 19.68
N ASN A 222 1.62 7.14 18.66
CA ASN A 222 0.18 7.02 18.78
C ASN A 222 -0.21 5.54 18.76
N THR A 223 -1.19 5.18 19.58
CA THR A 223 -1.79 3.85 19.54
C THR A 223 -2.65 3.69 18.29
N ALA A 224 -2.55 2.55 17.60
CA ALA A 224 -3.36 2.27 16.42
C ALA A 224 -3.50 0.77 16.15
N LYS A 225 -4.62 0.39 15.55
CA LYS A 225 -4.81 -0.92 14.91
C LYS A 225 -4.51 -0.81 13.42
N ILE A 226 -3.58 -1.61 12.92
CA ILE A 226 -3.15 -1.61 11.52
C ILE A 226 -3.42 -2.97 10.90
N LEU A 227 -4.15 -2.99 9.79
CA LEU A 227 -4.43 -4.19 9.01
C LEU A 227 -3.63 -4.18 7.70
N LEU A 228 -2.84 -5.22 7.44
CA LEU A 228 -2.22 -5.48 6.14
C LEU A 228 -3.12 -6.38 5.29
N ILE A 229 -3.38 -5.99 4.05
CA ILE A 229 -4.04 -6.80 3.03
C ILE A 229 -3.10 -6.84 1.83
N ASP A 230 -2.35 -7.93 1.68
CA ASP A 230 -1.32 -8.12 0.65
C ASP A 230 -1.24 -9.63 0.32
N ASP A 231 -1.34 -9.98 -0.96
CA ASP A 231 -1.28 -11.37 -1.44
C ASP A 231 0.09 -12.02 -1.21
N GLN A 232 1.12 -11.21 -1.02
CA GLN A 232 2.49 -11.62 -0.71
C GLN A 232 2.86 -11.41 0.75
N SER A 233 1.86 -11.29 1.63
CA SER A 233 2.03 -11.23 3.08
C SER A 233 2.94 -12.35 3.60
N GLU A 234 2.67 -13.61 3.22
CA GLU A 234 3.45 -14.78 3.64
C GLU A 234 4.83 -14.87 3.02
N LYS A 235 5.04 -14.27 1.83
CA LYS A 235 6.35 -14.23 1.16
C LYS A 235 7.36 -13.30 1.86
N GLY A 236 6.89 -12.51 2.82
CA GLY A 236 7.76 -11.73 3.71
C GLY A 236 7.28 -10.32 4.02
N TRP A 237 6.22 -9.82 3.38
CA TRP A 237 5.68 -8.50 3.71
C TRP A 237 5.15 -8.44 5.14
N ASN A 238 4.56 -9.53 5.64
CA ASN A 238 4.18 -9.64 7.05
C ASN A 238 5.40 -9.52 7.97
N SER A 239 6.48 -10.26 7.69
CA SER A 239 7.74 -10.21 8.45
C SER A 239 8.35 -8.81 8.44
N PHE A 240 8.33 -8.14 7.28
CA PHE A 240 8.77 -6.75 7.15
C PHE A 240 7.98 -5.82 8.05
N TYR A 241 6.65 -5.83 7.99
CA TYR A 241 5.82 -4.92 8.80
C TYR A 241 5.90 -5.22 10.30
N ASN A 242 5.97 -6.49 10.70
CA ASN A 242 6.23 -6.86 12.09
C ASN A 242 7.55 -6.23 12.59
N ALA A 243 8.64 -6.38 11.84
CA ALA A 243 9.92 -5.76 12.18
C ALA A 243 9.86 -4.23 12.17
N PHE A 244 9.11 -3.64 11.22
CA PHE A 244 8.95 -2.20 11.10
C PHE A 244 8.21 -1.59 12.31
N PHE A 245 7.26 -2.33 12.89
CA PHE A 245 6.49 -1.91 14.06
C PHE A 245 7.05 -2.42 15.40
N GLU A 246 8.12 -3.21 15.42
CA GLU A 246 8.63 -3.91 16.61
C GLU A 246 8.88 -2.98 17.81
N LEU A 247 9.60 -1.86 17.60
CA LEU A 247 9.84 -0.88 18.67
C LEU A 247 8.56 -0.23 19.22
N SER A 248 7.46 -0.32 18.47
CA SER A 248 6.17 0.29 18.77
C SER A 248 5.11 -0.76 19.11
N ARG A 249 5.48 -2.02 19.38
CA ARG A 249 4.55 -3.14 19.61
C ARG A 249 3.51 -2.91 20.72
N HIS A 250 3.80 -2.03 21.69
CA HIS A 250 2.86 -1.69 22.76
C HIS A 250 1.84 -0.63 22.34
N GLN A 251 2.07 0.05 21.23
CA GLN A 251 1.20 1.09 20.69
C GLN A 251 0.50 0.63 19.41
N ILE A 252 1.19 -0.15 18.58
CA ILE A 252 0.68 -0.64 17.31
C ILE A 252 0.21 -2.09 17.47
N ASN A 253 -1.09 -2.30 17.31
CA ASN A 253 -1.67 -3.63 17.12
C ASN A 253 -1.73 -3.92 15.62
N PHE A 254 -0.77 -4.71 15.14
CA PHE A 254 -0.64 -5.05 13.73
C PHE A 254 -1.20 -6.45 13.46
N LYS A 255 -1.95 -6.60 12.36
CA LYS A 255 -2.51 -7.86 11.88
C LYS A 255 -2.45 -7.91 10.36
N SER A 256 -2.18 -9.07 9.77
CA SER A 256 -2.40 -9.33 8.35
C SER A 256 -3.73 -10.05 8.12
N LEU A 257 -4.34 -9.84 6.95
CA LEU A 257 -5.44 -10.66 6.48
C LEU A 257 -4.94 -12.09 6.27
N ASP A 258 -5.61 -13.04 6.91
CA ASP A 258 -5.24 -14.46 6.92
C ASP A 258 -6.19 -15.22 5.99
N VAL A 259 -5.86 -15.21 4.69
CA VAL A 259 -6.61 -15.89 3.63
C VAL A 259 -5.65 -16.42 2.56
N ASP A 260 -6.04 -17.50 1.90
CA ASP A 260 -5.32 -18.01 0.74
C ASP A 260 -5.81 -17.28 -0.53
N PHE A 261 -5.11 -16.22 -0.91
CA PHE A 261 -5.41 -15.42 -2.10
C PHE A 261 -5.36 -16.22 -3.41
N GLN A 262 -4.64 -17.35 -3.46
CA GLN A 262 -4.54 -18.16 -4.68
C GLN A 262 -5.75 -19.08 -4.87
N LEU A 263 -6.42 -19.45 -3.78
CA LEU A 263 -7.60 -20.32 -3.82
C LEU A 263 -8.91 -19.55 -3.89
N LEU A 264 -8.93 -18.30 -3.42
CA LEU A 264 -10.14 -17.48 -3.38
C LEU A 264 -10.35 -16.69 -4.67
N ASN A 265 -11.61 -16.56 -5.07
CA ASN A 265 -11.98 -15.62 -6.12
C ASN A 265 -12.02 -14.19 -5.58
N THR A 266 -12.10 -13.21 -6.49
CA THR A 266 -12.11 -11.78 -6.16
C THR A 266 -13.21 -11.39 -5.17
N SER A 267 -14.43 -11.93 -5.29
CA SER A 267 -15.52 -11.62 -4.36
C SER A 267 -15.25 -12.13 -2.95
N ASP A 268 -14.74 -13.36 -2.82
CA ASP A 268 -14.46 -13.98 -1.52
C ASP A 268 -13.31 -13.25 -0.80
N ILE A 269 -12.30 -12.76 -1.54
CA ILE A 269 -11.24 -11.90 -0.99
C ILE A 269 -11.84 -10.60 -0.45
N ILE A 270 -12.72 -9.94 -1.22
CA ILE A 270 -13.36 -8.68 -0.81
C ILE A 270 -14.21 -8.89 0.45
N ASP A 271 -14.99 -9.97 0.51
CA ASP A 271 -15.87 -10.25 1.64
C ASP A 271 -15.05 -10.62 2.89
N SER A 272 -13.99 -11.43 2.74
CA SER A 272 -13.07 -11.76 3.85
C SER A 272 -12.36 -10.53 4.41
N ALA A 273 -11.92 -9.63 3.54
CA ALA A 273 -11.37 -8.34 3.94
C ALA A 273 -12.41 -7.51 4.70
N HIS A 274 -13.64 -7.42 4.19
CA HIS A 274 -14.71 -6.64 4.80
C HIS A 274 -15.10 -7.15 6.19
N GLU A 275 -15.21 -8.47 6.39
CA GLU A 275 -15.50 -9.07 7.70
C GLU A 275 -14.35 -8.88 8.68
N THR A 276 -13.10 -8.95 8.20
CA THR A 276 -11.93 -8.63 9.03
C THR A 276 -11.91 -7.17 9.44
N ILE A 277 -12.27 -6.24 8.54
CA ILE A 277 -12.37 -4.81 8.85
C ILE A 277 -13.43 -4.55 9.93
N LYS A 278 -14.60 -5.19 9.84
CA LYS A 278 -15.66 -5.05 10.86
C LYS A 278 -15.24 -5.58 12.22
N SER A 279 -14.59 -6.74 12.25
CA SER A 279 -14.24 -7.43 13.50
C SER A 279 -13.00 -6.83 14.18
N PHE A 280 -11.98 -6.49 13.41
CA PHE A 280 -10.74 -5.91 13.92
C PHE A 280 -10.87 -4.41 14.20
N ASP A 281 -11.73 -3.72 13.45
CA ASP A 281 -11.93 -2.26 13.48
C ASP A 281 -10.60 -1.49 13.31
N PRO A 282 -9.89 -1.65 12.17
CA PRO A 282 -8.60 -1.01 11.96
C PRO A 282 -8.73 0.53 11.94
N ASP A 283 -7.67 1.19 12.37
CA ASP A 283 -7.50 2.64 12.22
C ASP A 283 -6.85 2.96 10.86
N LEU A 284 -5.96 2.07 10.41
CA LEU A 284 -5.27 2.14 9.14
C LEU A 284 -5.28 0.77 8.45
N VAL A 285 -5.55 0.77 7.14
CA VAL A 285 -5.34 -0.38 6.26
C VAL A 285 -4.17 -0.10 5.31
N LEU A 286 -3.19 -0.99 5.31
CA LEU A 286 -2.12 -1.07 4.32
C LEU A 286 -2.57 -2.06 3.24
N LEU A 287 -2.88 -1.56 2.05
CA LEU A 287 -3.63 -2.31 1.04
C LEU A 287 -2.81 -2.45 -0.23
N ASP A 288 -2.44 -3.68 -0.59
CA ASP A 288 -1.93 -3.94 -1.92
C ASP A 288 -3.04 -3.73 -2.96
N LEU A 289 -2.66 -3.16 -4.10
CA LEU A 289 -3.61 -2.81 -5.15
C LEU A 289 -4.07 -4.04 -5.95
N ARG A 290 -3.22 -5.06 -6.11
CA ARG A 290 -3.46 -6.25 -6.96
C ARG A 290 -3.41 -7.49 -6.08
N LEU A 291 -4.58 -8.09 -5.83
CA LEU A 291 -4.74 -9.18 -4.86
C LEU A 291 -5.24 -10.47 -5.49
N SER A 292 -5.68 -10.43 -6.76
CA SER A 292 -6.12 -11.62 -7.50
C SER A 292 -5.43 -11.72 -8.85
N ASP A 293 -5.34 -12.94 -9.40
CA ASP A 293 -4.77 -13.18 -10.74
C ASP A 293 -5.47 -12.35 -11.83
N SER A 294 -6.78 -12.15 -11.68
CA SER A 294 -7.59 -11.34 -12.62
C SER A 294 -7.11 -9.89 -12.71
N ASP A 295 -6.48 -9.36 -11.65
CA ASP A 295 -6.00 -7.98 -11.63
C ASP A 295 -4.87 -7.77 -12.66
N PHE A 296 -4.11 -8.81 -13.03
CA PHE A 296 -2.92 -8.71 -13.87
C PHE A 296 -3.21 -8.61 -15.37
N ASP A 297 -4.48 -8.70 -15.79
CA ASP A 297 -4.86 -8.39 -17.17
C ASP A 297 -4.57 -6.91 -17.47
N ILE A 298 -3.92 -6.66 -18.62
CA ILE A 298 -3.47 -5.35 -19.06
C ILE A 298 -4.64 -4.40 -19.37
N HIS A 299 -5.84 -4.95 -19.62
CA HIS A 299 -7.05 -4.21 -19.97
C HIS A 299 -8.00 -3.99 -18.79
N VAL A 300 -7.66 -4.45 -17.59
CA VAL A 300 -8.50 -4.23 -16.40
C VAL A 300 -8.54 -2.75 -16.07
N ASP A 301 -9.76 -2.22 -16.00
CA ASP A 301 -10.03 -0.88 -15.48
C ASP A 301 -9.49 -0.80 -14.03
N PRO A 302 -8.70 0.23 -13.69
CA PRO A 302 -8.19 0.42 -12.34
C PRO A 302 -9.27 0.39 -11.26
N ARG A 303 -10.49 0.85 -11.53
CA ARG A 303 -11.63 0.79 -10.60
C ARG A 303 -12.08 -0.64 -10.29
N ASN A 304 -11.74 -1.58 -11.16
CA ASN A 304 -12.05 -3.00 -11.03
C ASN A 304 -10.93 -3.82 -10.38
N LEU A 305 -9.80 -3.20 -10.06
CA LEU A 305 -8.75 -3.87 -9.29
C LEU A 305 -9.28 -4.24 -7.90
N THR A 306 -8.96 -5.45 -7.46
CA THR A 306 -9.44 -6.02 -6.18
C THR A 306 -9.16 -5.08 -5.00
N GLY A 307 -7.95 -4.48 -4.95
CA GLY A 307 -7.60 -3.51 -3.90
C GLY A 307 -8.50 -2.26 -3.92
N ASN A 308 -8.86 -1.75 -5.11
CA ASN A 308 -9.77 -0.60 -5.20
C ASN A 308 -11.21 -0.97 -4.81
N LYS A 309 -11.67 -2.19 -5.09
CA LYS A 309 -12.97 -2.67 -4.60
C LYS A 309 -13.02 -2.82 -3.08
N ILE A 310 -11.95 -3.29 -2.46
CA ILE A 310 -11.81 -3.32 -1.00
C ILE A 310 -11.82 -1.90 -0.44
N LEU A 311 -11.09 -0.96 -1.07
CA LEU A 311 -11.09 0.45 -0.68
C LEU A 311 -12.51 1.05 -0.72
N GLU A 312 -13.28 0.82 -1.80
CA GLU A 312 -14.68 1.25 -1.89
C GLU A 312 -15.51 0.74 -0.70
N LYS A 313 -15.38 -0.55 -0.36
CA LYS A 313 -16.09 -1.16 0.78
C LYS A 313 -15.66 -0.55 2.12
N ILE A 314 -14.38 -0.27 2.33
CA ILE A 314 -13.88 0.41 3.54
C ILE A 314 -14.53 1.79 3.67
N LYS A 315 -14.53 2.58 2.59
CA LYS A 315 -15.05 3.96 2.61
C LYS A 315 -16.56 4.01 2.74
N LEU A 316 -17.29 3.03 2.21
CA LEU A 316 -18.73 2.89 2.46
C LEU A 316 -19.04 2.48 3.91
N TYR A 317 -18.17 1.67 4.52
CA TYR A 317 -18.33 1.26 5.92
C TYR A 317 -18.06 2.42 6.89
N ASN A 318 -16.86 3.02 6.81
CA ASN A 318 -16.45 4.19 7.57
C ASN A 318 -15.30 4.92 6.85
N LYS A 319 -15.57 6.12 6.29
CA LYS A 319 -14.58 6.95 5.60
C LYS A 319 -13.40 7.38 6.48
N GLY A 320 -13.59 7.38 7.80
CA GLY A 320 -12.57 7.74 8.78
C GLY A 320 -11.47 6.70 8.95
N ILE A 321 -11.69 5.45 8.52
CA ILE A 321 -10.61 4.46 8.41
C ILE A 321 -9.63 4.94 7.34
N GLN A 322 -8.37 5.09 7.71
CA GLN A 322 -7.36 5.53 6.75
C GLN A 322 -6.89 4.35 5.91
N VAL A 323 -6.60 4.58 4.63
CA VAL A 323 -6.08 3.54 3.72
C VAL A 323 -4.87 4.07 2.99
N ILE A 324 -3.75 3.33 3.05
CA ILE A 324 -2.57 3.58 2.24
C ILE A 324 -2.47 2.47 1.21
N ILE A 325 -2.55 2.83 -0.07
CA ILE A 325 -2.32 1.89 -1.16
C ILE A 325 -0.83 1.65 -1.31
N ILE A 326 -0.45 0.39 -1.47
CA ILE A 326 0.92 -0.03 -1.70
C ILE A 326 0.94 -0.80 -3.02
N THR A 327 1.87 -0.51 -3.93
CA THR A 327 1.90 -1.22 -5.22
C THR A 327 3.27 -1.15 -5.89
N ALA A 328 3.63 -2.18 -6.65
CA ALA A 328 4.79 -2.13 -7.55
C ALA A 328 4.48 -1.45 -8.91
N SER A 329 3.25 -1.03 -9.15
CA SER A 329 2.86 -0.32 -10.38
C SER A 329 3.12 1.18 -10.28
N ASN A 330 3.88 1.72 -11.24
CA ASN A 330 4.11 3.17 -11.38
C ASN A 330 3.08 3.89 -12.28
N LYS A 331 2.03 3.19 -12.73
CA LYS A 331 0.97 3.74 -13.59
C LYS A 331 0.19 4.84 -12.86
N VAL A 332 0.28 6.08 -13.36
CA VAL A 332 -0.34 7.28 -12.77
C VAL A 332 -1.87 7.14 -12.62
N TRP A 333 -2.55 6.55 -13.60
CA TRP A 333 -4.00 6.38 -13.55
C TRP A 333 -4.49 5.47 -12.41
N ASN A 334 -3.66 4.50 -11.95
CA ASN A 334 -3.99 3.69 -10.78
C ASN A 334 -3.99 4.54 -9.51
N TYR A 335 -3.02 5.45 -9.41
CA TYR A 335 -2.95 6.42 -8.32
C TYR A 335 -4.17 7.35 -8.33
N GLU A 336 -4.51 7.94 -9.48
CA GLU A 336 -5.65 8.85 -9.62
C GLU A 336 -6.95 8.17 -9.19
N VAL A 337 -7.22 6.96 -9.69
CA VAL A 337 -8.44 6.22 -9.33
C VAL A 337 -8.49 5.88 -7.84
N SER A 338 -7.40 5.40 -7.25
CA SER A 338 -7.38 5.12 -5.80
C SER A 338 -7.58 6.38 -4.97
N MET A 339 -7.06 7.53 -5.41
CA MET A 339 -7.28 8.82 -4.75
C MET A 339 -8.73 9.28 -4.88
N ASP A 340 -9.34 9.15 -6.06
CA ASP A 340 -10.75 9.50 -6.31
C ASP A 340 -11.72 8.69 -5.45
N ILE A 341 -11.43 7.40 -5.22
CA ILE A 341 -12.23 6.55 -4.32
C ILE A 341 -12.07 7.00 -2.85
N GLY A 342 -10.93 7.58 -2.49
CA GLY A 342 -10.69 8.16 -1.15
C GLY A 342 -9.51 7.57 -0.39
N SER A 343 -8.53 6.96 -1.05
CA SER A 343 -7.28 6.57 -0.38
C SER A 343 -6.58 7.78 0.26
N ASN A 344 -5.88 7.54 1.36
CA ASN A 344 -5.26 8.60 2.18
C ASN A 344 -3.74 8.68 1.99
N GLY A 345 -3.17 7.73 1.24
CA GLY A 345 -1.77 7.73 0.86
C GLY A 345 -1.49 6.65 -0.17
N PHE A 346 -0.35 6.79 -0.84
CA PHE A 346 0.10 5.86 -1.86
C PHE A 346 1.60 5.63 -1.75
N ILE A 347 2.05 4.38 -1.79
CA ILE A 347 3.45 3.98 -1.69
C ILE A 347 3.78 3.09 -2.89
N VAL A 348 4.78 3.48 -3.68
CA VAL A 348 5.28 2.67 -4.78
C VAL A 348 6.42 1.79 -4.26
N LYS A 349 6.30 0.47 -4.44
CA LYS A 349 7.33 -0.54 -4.16
C LYS A 349 8.40 -0.45 -5.27
N ASN A 350 9.21 0.61 -5.26
CA ASN A 350 10.25 0.83 -6.27
C ASN A 350 11.60 0.28 -5.80
N SER A 351 12.09 -0.70 -6.54
CA SER A 351 13.31 -1.43 -6.25
C SER A 351 14.60 -0.66 -6.53
N TYR A 352 14.56 0.52 -7.16
CA TYR A 352 15.74 1.32 -7.52
C TYR A 352 15.82 2.68 -6.79
N ASN A 353 14.82 3.03 -6.00
CA ASN A 353 14.82 4.26 -5.21
C ASN A 353 15.81 4.22 -4.04
N ASN A 354 15.98 5.37 -3.38
CA ASN A 354 16.67 5.45 -2.11
C ASN A 354 15.80 4.85 -1.00
N VAL A 355 16.16 3.67 -0.52
CA VAL A 355 15.41 2.93 0.51
C VAL A 355 15.23 3.73 1.79
N SER A 356 16.24 4.49 2.22
CA SER A 356 16.12 5.29 3.44
C SER A 356 15.03 6.35 3.31
N GLU A 357 14.88 6.93 2.11
CA GLU A 357 13.84 7.92 1.83
C GLU A 357 12.47 7.27 1.70
N ASP A 358 12.38 6.12 1.03
CA ASP A 358 11.13 5.36 0.89
C ASP A 358 10.57 4.93 2.25
N ILE A 359 11.42 4.37 3.13
CA ILE A 359 11.00 3.95 4.48
C ILE A 359 10.62 5.16 5.35
N LYS A 360 11.35 6.28 5.24
CA LYS A 360 10.98 7.53 5.93
C LYS A 360 9.64 8.07 5.44
N ASN A 361 9.40 8.02 4.14
CA ASN A 361 8.12 8.39 3.52
C ASN A 361 6.98 7.49 4.01
N LEU A 362 7.18 6.17 4.00
CA LEU A 362 6.24 5.20 4.56
C LEU A 362 5.89 5.54 6.03
N LYS A 363 6.91 5.75 6.86
CA LYS A 363 6.74 6.12 8.27
C LYS A 363 5.88 7.39 8.44
N SER A 364 6.21 8.44 7.68
CA SER A 364 5.51 9.73 7.75
C SER A 364 4.04 9.62 7.35
N LYS A 365 3.72 8.83 6.31
CA LYS A 365 2.35 8.58 5.86
C LYS A 365 1.54 7.79 6.87
N ILE A 366 2.15 6.76 7.48
CA ILE A 366 1.53 5.98 8.55
C ILE A 366 1.26 6.87 9.78
N ASP A 367 2.25 7.66 10.24
CA ASP A 367 2.08 8.59 11.37
C ASP A 367 0.92 9.58 11.12
N PHE A 368 0.87 10.14 9.91
CA PHE A 368 -0.19 11.08 9.54
C PHE A 368 -1.56 10.40 9.49
N ALA A 369 -1.64 9.20 8.91
CA ALA A 369 -2.87 8.42 8.85
C ALA A 369 -3.38 8.06 10.26
N ILE A 370 -2.53 7.53 11.13
CA ILE A 370 -2.91 7.20 12.51
C ILE A 370 -3.49 8.43 13.23
N LYS A 371 -2.80 9.58 13.15
CA LYS A 371 -3.29 10.83 13.78
C LYS A 371 -4.67 11.25 13.29
N ARG A 372 -5.00 10.96 12.03
CA ARG A 372 -6.28 11.28 11.40
C ARG A 372 -7.37 10.28 11.77
N ALA A 373 -7.06 8.99 11.75
CA ALA A 373 -8.00 7.93 12.14
C ALA A 373 -8.57 8.17 13.54
N ASN A 374 -7.72 8.62 14.48
CA ASN A 374 -8.06 8.89 15.87
C ASN A 374 -9.26 9.82 16.07
N TYR A 375 -9.57 10.68 15.11
CA TYR A 375 -10.72 11.58 15.22
C TYR A 375 -11.75 11.39 14.08
N LEU A 376 -11.32 11.00 12.88
CA LEU A 376 -12.24 10.82 11.77
C LEU A 376 -13.17 9.62 11.94
N LYS A 377 -12.68 8.50 12.51
CA LYS A 377 -13.52 7.30 12.69
C LYS A 377 -14.75 7.59 13.55
N GLU A 378 -14.56 8.28 14.67
CA GLU A 378 -15.63 8.68 15.58
C GLU A 378 -16.58 9.69 14.93
N VAL A 379 -16.03 10.69 14.23
CA VAL A 379 -16.80 11.72 13.53
C VAL A 379 -17.72 11.11 12.46
N PHE A 380 -17.20 10.20 11.63
CA PHE A 380 -18.02 9.52 10.61
C PHE A 380 -19.06 8.57 11.21
N SER A 381 -18.75 7.91 12.33
CA SER A 381 -19.74 7.11 13.07
C SER A 381 -20.88 7.98 13.62
N THR A 382 -20.53 9.13 14.19
CA THR A 382 -21.48 10.12 14.73
C THR A 382 -22.35 10.72 13.63
N GLN A 383 -21.75 11.02 12.46
CA GLN A 383 -22.50 11.43 11.28
C GLN A 383 -23.50 10.36 10.86
N LYS A 384 -23.05 9.12 10.67
CA LYS A 384 -23.91 8.02 10.19
C LYS A 384 -25.12 7.82 11.12
N LYS A 385 -24.90 7.93 12.43
CA LYS A 385 -25.95 7.90 13.44
C LYS A 385 -26.91 9.08 13.32
N SER A 386 -26.39 10.30 13.20
CA SER A 386 -27.19 11.53 13.02
C SER A 386 -28.05 11.48 11.75
N LEU A 387 -27.47 11.09 10.61
CA LEU A 387 -28.18 10.91 9.35
C LEU A 387 -29.27 9.84 9.48
N GLY A 388 -29.01 8.77 10.24
CA GLY A 388 -30.00 7.75 10.55
C GLY A 388 -31.21 8.30 11.30
N PHE A 389 -30.98 9.17 12.30
CA PHE A 389 -32.06 9.85 13.03
C PHE A 389 -32.87 10.78 12.14
N ILE A 390 -32.21 11.65 11.35
CA ILE A 390 -32.89 12.58 10.44
C ILE A 390 -33.76 11.81 9.44
N ASN A 391 -33.20 10.80 8.77
CA ASN A 391 -33.94 10.00 7.78
C ASN A 391 -35.14 9.27 8.39
N LYS A 392 -35.01 8.80 9.64
CA LYS A 392 -36.12 8.18 10.37
C LYS A 392 -37.20 9.21 10.69
N ALA A 393 -36.83 10.38 11.18
CA ALA A 393 -37.75 11.45 11.53
C ALA A 393 -38.53 11.97 10.30
N ILE A 394 -37.88 12.12 9.14
CA ILE A 394 -38.55 12.47 7.87
C ILE A 394 -39.60 11.41 7.52
N LYS A 395 -39.23 10.12 7.55
CA LYS A 395 -40.16 9.02 7.22
C LYS A 395 -41.34 8.94 8.17
N GLN A 396 -41.17 9.35 9.42
CA GLN A 396 -42.21 9.36 10.45
C GLN A 396 -43.05 10.64 10.43
N GLY A 397 -42.64 11.66 9.67
CA GLY A 397 -43.30 12.97 9.64
C GLY A 397 -43.07 13.82 10.89
N THR A 398 -42.12 13.44 11.76
CA THR A 398 -41.75 14.22 12.96
C THR A 398 -41.03 15.50 12.58
N ILE A 399 -40.29 15.49 11.48
CA ILE A 399 -39.69 16.67 10.87
C ILE A 399 -40.12 16.76 9.40
N ASP A 400 -40.22 17.98 8.89
CA ASP A 400 -40.50 18.21 7.48
C ASP A 400 -39.32 17.79 6.59
N GLU A 401 -39.65 17.26 5.41
CA GLU A 401 -38.66 16.75 4.45
C GLU A 401 -37.68 17.85 3.97
N PRO A 402 -38.12 19.08 3.62
CA PRO A 402 -37.20 20.15 3.23
C PRO A 402 -36.13 20.46 4.28
N PHE A 403 -36.54 20.66 5.55
CA PHE A 403 -35.62 20.90 6.66
C PHE A 403 -34.65 19.73 6.87
N GLY A 404 -35.16 18.50 6.90
CA GLY A 404 -34.34 17.32 7.08
C GLY A 404 -33.30 17.14 5.97
N ASN A 405 -33.68 17.36 4.71
CA ASN A 405 -32.76 17.29 3.57
C ASN A 405 -31.71 18.41 3.60
N GLU A 406 -32.08 19.63 4.00
CA GLU A 406 -31.12 20.73 4.15
C GLU A 406 -30.10 20.45 5.26
N MET A 407 -30.55 19.90 6.40
CA MET A 407 -29.68 19.45 7.49
C MET A 407 -28.66 18.41 7.03
N ILE A 408 -29.11 17.37 6.30
CA ILE A 408 -28.23 16.34 5.73
C ILE A 408 -27.14 16.98 4.86
N LYS A 409 -27.53 17.89 3.96
CA LYS A 409 -26.62 18.56 3.03
C LYS A 409 -25.53 19.35 3.74
N TYR A 410 -25.88 20.16 4.75
CA TYR A 410 -24.87 20.92 5.50
C TYR A 410 -23.97 20.02 6.34
N MET A 411 -24.49 18.94 6.94
CA MET A 411 -23.66 17.96 7.64
C MET A 411 -22.65 17.31 6.69
N GLU A 412 -23.08 16.90 5.50
CA GLU A 412 -22.20 16.31 4.49
C GLU A 412 -21.12 17.30 4.01
N ILE A 413 -21.48 18.55 3.71
CA ILE A 413 -20.53 19.60 3.32
C ILE A 413 -19.50 19.82 4.43
N ALA A 414 -19.97 19.98 5.67
CA ALA A 414 -19.10 20.22 6.82
C ALA A 414 -18.07 19.10 7.00
N LEU A 415 -18.48 17.86 6.75
CA LEU A 415 -17.61 16.69 6.92
C LEU A 415 -16.62 16.51 5.79
N VAL A 416 -17.01 16.80 4.54
CA VAL A 416 -16.06 16.84 3.42
C VAL A 416 -14.99 17.91 3.69
N MET A 417 -15.39 19.10 4.15
CA MET A 417 -14.46 20.15 4.53
C MET A 417 -13.55 19.73 5.70
N PHE A 418 -14.13 19.08 6.71
CA PHE A 418 -13.40 18.60 7.88
C PHE A 418 -12.38 17.52 7.52
N GLU A 419 -12.76 16.57 6.68
CA GLU A 419 -11.87 15.54 6.15
C GLU A 419 -10.72 16.18 5.38
N GLN A 420 -10.98 17.14 4.49
CA GLN A 420 -9.95 17.77 3.66
C GLN A 420 -9.10 18.79 4.41
N ALA A 421 -9.49 19.20 5.62
CA ALA A 421 -8.79 20.22 6.40
C ALA A 421 -7.34 19.83 6.71
N LYS A 422 -6.41 20.67 6.24
CA LYS A 422 -4.96 20.59 6.53
C LYS A 422 -4.41 21.88 7.18
N SER A 423 -5.20 22.95 7.20
CA SER A 423 -4.86 24.25 7.77
C SER A 423 -5.86 24.65 8.85
N LYS A 424 -5.47 25.61 9.69
CA LYS A 424 -6.34 26.22 10.71
C LYS A 424 -7.64 26.75 10.09
N ASP A 425 -7.54 27.46 8.97
CA ASP A 425 -8.71 28.01 8.28
C ASP A 425 -9.61 26.91 7.70
N GLY A 426 -9.01 25.82 7.20
CA GLY A 426 -9.77 24.65 6.76
C GLY A 426 -10.66 24.07 7.87
N PHE A 427 -10.13 23.95 9.09
CA PHE A 427 -10.92 23.54 10.25
C PHE A 427 -12.00 24.57 10.60
N ALA A 428 -11.69 25.87 10.56
CA ALA A 428 -12.67 26.91 10.84
C ALA A 428 -13.83 26.91 9.85
N TYR A 429 -13.57 26.75 8.55
CA TYR A 429 -14.65 26.66 7.55
C TYR A 429 -15.48 25.38 7.71
N ALA A 430 -14.86 24.25 8.03
CA ALA A 430 -15.60 23.03 8.36
C ALA A 430 -16.53 23.25 9.58
N TYR A 431 -16.01 23.89 10.62
CA TYR A 431 -16.78 24.25 11.80
C TYR A 431 -17.96 25.18 11.47
N LEU A 432 -17.74 26.22 10.66
CA LEU A 432 -18.82 27.14 10.26
C LEU A 432 -19.90 26.45 9.43
N SER A 433 -19.51 25.55 8.52
CA SER A 433 -20.47 24.72 7.77
C SER A 433 -21.29 23.84 8.69
N LEU A 434 -20.68 23.23 9.71
CA LEU A 434 -21.39 22.45 10.71
C LEU A 434 -22.31 23.33 11.57
N PHE A 435 -21.87 24.55 11.90
CA PHE A 435 -22.64 25.50 12.69
C PHE A 435 -23.96 25.90 12.00
N LYS A 436 -24.02 25.83 10.66
CA LYS A 436 -25.27 26.02 9.92
C LYS A 436 -26.35 25.02 10.33
N CYS A 437 -26.00 23.78 10.67
CA CYS A 437 -26.96 22.82 11.18
C CYS A 437 -27.58 23.27 12.52
N LEU A 438 -26.78 23.88 13.42
CA LEU A 438 -27.31 24.45 14.66
C LEU A 438 -28.27 25.62 14.37
N GLU A 439 -27.90 26.51 13.44
CA GLU A 439 -28.76 27.63 13.02
C GLU A 439 -30.09 27.14 12.41
N LEU A 440 -30.04 26.10 11.56
CA LEU A 440 -31.23 25.49 10.96
C LEU A 440 -32.16 24.91 12.02
N ILE A 441 -31.62 24.13 12.97
CA ILE A 441 -32.40 23.54 14.06
C ILE A 441 -33.18 24.62 14.82
N VAL A 442 -32.50 25.68 15.25
CA VAL A 442 -33.17 26.72 16.05
C VAL A 442 -34.13 27.57 15.25
N ASN A 443 -33.86 27.82 13.97
CA ASN A 443 -34.75 28.63 13.13
C ASN A 443 -35.99 27.85 12.67
N ASN A 444 -35.91 26.52 12.58
CA ASN A 444 -37.09 25.70 12.27
C ASN A 444 -37.98 25.47 13.49
N LEU A 445 -37.40 25.41 14.69
CA LEU A 445 -38.13 25.09 15.92
C LEU A 445 -38.58 26.30 16.73
N ILE A 446 -38.16 27.51 16.34
CA ILE A 446 -38.56 28.75 17.00
C ILE A 446 -39.00 29.75 15.93
N TYR A 447 -40.23 30.23 16.06
CA TYR A 447 -40.84 31.21 15.16
C TYR A 447 -41.51 32.34 15.96
N GLU A 448 -41.82 33.45 15.27
CA GLU A 448 -42.52 34.58 15.85
C GLU A 448 -44.03 34.46 15.58
N GLU A 449 -44.84 34.58 16.63
CA GLU A 449 -46.31 34.52 16.59
C GLU A 449 -46.87 35.59 17.53
N GLU A 450 -47.73 36.47 17.02
CA GLU A 450 -48.37 37.55 17.78
C GLU A 450 -47.38 38.42 18.60
N SER A 451 -46.20 38.74 18.03
CA SER A 451 -45.09 39.47 18.66
C SER A 451 -44.33 38.71 19.77
N ASN A 452 -44.68 37.44 20.02
CA ASN A 452 -43.97 36.56 20.92
C ASN A 452 -43.12 35.55 20.14
N TRP A 453 -41.98 35.15 20.70
CA TRP A 453 -41.20 34.05 20.16
C TRP A 453 -41.69 32.74 20.78
N VAL A 454 -42.03 31.77 19.96
CA VAL A 454 -42.70 30.53 20.35
C VAL A 454 -41.85 29.34 19.89
N ILE A 455 -41.76 28.32 20.73
CA ILE A 455 -41.16 27.02 20.41
C ILE A 455 -42.20 26.20 19.64
N PHE A 456 -41.76 25.28 18.77
CA PHE A 456 -42.62 24.40 17.97
C PHE A 456 -43.77 23.68 18.74
N ASP A 457 -43.67 23.52 20.06
CA ASP A 457 -44.73 22.96 20.90
C ASP A 457 -45.81 23.98 21.35
N GLY A 458 -45.77 25.21 20.81
CA GLY A 458 -46.69 26.30 21.10
C GLY A 458 -46.37 27.07 22.38
N LYS A 459 -45.28 26.76 23.09
CA LYS A 459 -44.90 27.48 24.31
C LYS A 459 -44.05 28.72 24.00
N ILE A 460 -44.29 29.80 24.71
CA ILE A 460 -43.47 31.01 24.64
C ILE A 460 -42.02 30.65 25.05
N LEU A 461 -41.07 31.11 24.23
CA LEU A 461 -39.64 30.99 24.47
C LEU A 461 -39.27 31.82 25.72
N ARG A 462 -38.70 31.15 26.70
CA ARG A 462 -38.20 31.76 27.93
C ARG A 462 -36.73 32.12 27.77
N GLN A 463 -36.38 33.33 28.16
CA GLN A 463 -34.99 33.78 28.13
C GLN A 463 -34.18 33.09 29.23
N VAL A 464 -33.05 32.51 28.84
CA VAL A 464 -32.09 31.87 29.75
C VAL A 464 -30.90 32.80 29.99
N PHE A 465 -30.46 32.94 31.24
CA PHE A 465 -29.29 33.73 31.62
C PHE A 465 -28.38 32.97 32.59
N TRP A 466 -27.10 33.34 32.61
CA TRP A 466 -26.14 32.83 33.59
C TRP A 466 -26.23 33.63 34.89
N ASN A 467 -26.58 32.96 35.99
CA ASN A 467 -26.51 33.53 37.34
C ASN A 467 -25.11 33.26 37.92
N SER A 468 -24.34 34.33 38.16
CA SER A 468 -22.96 34.23 38.66
C SER A 468 -22.84 33.70 40.07
N ASP A 469 -23.83 33.98 40.92
CA ASP A 469 -23.80 33.67 42.34
C ASP A 469 -24.08 32.18 42.56
N LEU A 470 -25.09 31.66 41.86
CA LEU A 470 -25.45 30.25 41.88
C LEU A 470 -24.57 29.40 40.94
N LYS A 471 -23.90 30.04 39.97
CA LYS A 471 -23.13 29.39 38.89
C LYS A 471 -23.98 28.42 38.06
N GLU A 472 -25.18 28.87 37.71
CA GLU A 472 -26.15 28.08 36.96
C GLU A 472 -26.89 28.91 35.91
N TYR A 473 -27.40 28.25 34.87
CA TYR A 473 -28.30 28.87 33.91
C TYR A 473 -29.73 28.80 34.42
N LEU A 474 -30.37 29.95 34.57
CA LEU A 474 -31.75 30.09 35.04
C LEU A 474 -32.62 30.76 33.98
N PHE A 475 -33.93 30.58 34.10
CA PHE A 475 -34.90 31.36 33.33
C PHE A 475 -35.07 32.73 33.96
N ARG A 476 -35.24 33.76 33.13
CA ARG A 476 -35.77 35.04 33.62
C ARG A 476 -37.25 34.92 33.96
N ASP A 477 -37.69 35.78 34.88
CA ASP A 477 -39.10 35.93 35.24
C ASP A 477 -39.89 36.59 34.11
N GLU A 478 -39.29 37.60 33.46
CA GLU A 478 -39.82 38.27 32.28
C GLU A 478 -38.86 38.11 31.09
N THR A 479 -39.41 37.78 29.92
CA THR A 479 -38.64 37.62 28.68
C THR A 479 -38.50 38.97 27.99
N GLU A 480 -37.26 39.47 27.86
CA GLU A 480 -36.96 40.71 27.15
C GLU A 480 -35.80 40.52 26.17
N PHE A 481 -36.13 40.36 24.89
CA PHE A 481 -35.12 40.27 23.83
C PHE A 481 -34.77 41.64 23.27
N LYS A 482 -33.50 41.86 22.97
CA LYS A 482 -33.03 43.10 22.33
C LYS A 482 -33.73 43.28 20.98
N ASN A 483 -34.38 44.42 20.78
CA ASN A 483 -35.18 44.74 19.58
C ASN A 483 -36.27 43.68 19.28
N ASN A 484 -36.82 43.04 20.32
CA ASN A 484 -37.73 41.90 20.18
C ASN A 484 -37.21 40.75 19.31
N THR A 485 -35.89 40.54 19.24
CA THR A 485 -35.29 39.47 18.44
C THR A 485 -34.28 38.69 19.29
N PRO A 486 -34.53 37.41 19.63
CA PRO A 486 -33.61 36.60 20.39
C PRO A 486 -32.38 36.28 19.54
N SER A 487 -31.21 36.39 20.16
CA SER A 487 -29.95 35.91 19.59
C SER A 487 -29.96 34.39 19.39
N THR A 488 -29.03 33.87 18.58
CA THR A 488 -28.85 32.42 18.42
C THR A 488 -28.67 31.71 19.76
N PHE A 489 -27.93 32.31 20.71
CA PHE A 489 -27.76 31.71 22.04
C PHE A 489 -29.07 31.67 22.81
N GLU A 490 -29.85 32.75 22.83
CA GLU A 490 -31.14 32.79 23.52
C GLU A 490 -32.13 31.78 22.94
N LYS A 491 -32.17 31.67 21.59
CA LYS A 491 -32.93 30.62 20.90
C LYS A 491 -32.48 29.22 21.31
N SER A 492 -31.18 28.91 21.14
CA SER A 492 -30.64 27.58 21.45
C SER A 492 -30.82 27.20 22.92
N ALA A 493 -30.49 28.11 23.84
CA ALA A 493 -30.51 27.84 25.28
C ALA A 493 -31.94 27.71 25.82
N GLY A 494 -32.85 28.59 25.39
CA GLY A 494 -34.28 28.51 25.72
C GLY A 494 -34.87 27.18 25.26
N LEU A 495 -34.72 26.86 23.96
CA LEU A 495 -35.17 25.58 23.38
C LEU A 495 -34.62 24.38 24.16
N CYS A 496 -33.29 24.29 24.30
CA CYS A 496 -32.64 23.13 24.91
C CYS A 496 -33.01 22.94 26.38
N LYS A 497 -33.16 24.03 27.15
CA LYS A 497 -33.50 23.97 28.56
C LYS A 497 -35.00 23.69 28.76
N GLN A 498 -35.88 24.31 27.97
CA GLN A 498 -37.33 24.17 28.11
C GLN A 498 -37.85 22.83 27.58
N LEU A 499 -37.39 22.42 26.39
CA LEU A 499 -37.95 21.27 25.69
C LEU A 499 -37.20 19.97 26.01
N TRP A 500 -35.87 20.04 26.13
CA TRP A 500 -35.02 18.85 26.28
C TRP A 500 -34.30 18.74 27.62
N PHE A 501 -34.58 19.65 28.56
CA PHE A 501 -34.03 19.64 29.91
C PHE A 501 -32.50 19.58 29.96
N TYR A 502 -31.82 20.26 29.04
CA TYR A 502 -30.36 20.28 29.00
C TYR A 502 -29.75 20.80 30.31
N SER A 503 -28.66 20.16 30.71
CA SER A 503 -27.92 20.52 31.92
C SER A 503 -27.21 21.87 31.78
N ASN A 504 -26.76 22.44 32.90
CA ASN A 504 -25.95 23.66 32.88
C ASN A 504 -24.67 23.51 32.06
N GLU A 505 -24.04 22.32 32.07
CA GLU A 505 -22.84 22.06 31.26
C GLU A 505 -23.17 21.98 29.77
N ASP A 506 -24.29 21.37 29.38
CA ASP A 506 -24.74 21.35 27.98
C ASP A 506 -24.97 22.78 27.45
N LEU A 507 -25.67 23.62 28.21
CA LEU A 507 -25.95 25.01 27.85
C LEU A 507 -24.67 25.84 27.77
N LYS A 508 -23.71 25.61 28.67
CA LYS A 508 -22.37 26.21 28.61
C LYS A 508 -21.64 25.81 27.34
N GLN A 509 -21.70 24.54 26.96
CA GLN A 509 -21.04 24.07 25.74
C GLN A 509 -21.67 24.69 24.47
N ILE A 510 -23.00 24.85 24.44
CA ILE A 510 -23.69 25.61 23.37
C ILE A 510 -23.20 27.06 23.33
N TYR A 511 -23.16 27.74 24.49
CA TYR A 511 -22.63 29.10 24.59
C TYR A 511 -21.22 29.21 24.00
N LEU A 512 -20.31 28.31 24.41
CA LEU A 512 -18.92 28.31 23.93
C LEU A 512 -18.83 28.06 22.43
N SER A 513 -19.70 27.21 21.86
CA SER A 513 -19.73 26.96 20.42
C SER A 513 -20.20 28.18 19.62
N ILE A 514 -21.20 28.90 20.13
CA ILE A 514 -21.71 30.14 19.53
C ILE A 514 -20.68 31.26 19.67
N ASP A 515 -20.00 31.37 20.82
CA ASP A 515 -18.95 32.36 21.05
C ASP A 515 -17.75 32.14 20.11
N ARG A 516 -17.31 30.89 19.90
CA ARG A 516 -16.28 30.54 18.89
C ARG A 516 -16.65 31.09 17.51
N ARG A 517 -17.87 30.81 17.03
CA ARG A 517 -18.36 31.28 15.73
C ARG A 517 -18.41 32.81 15.67
N ASN A 518 -18.98 33.45 16.68
CA ASN A 518 -19.16 34.90 16.70
C ASN A 518 -17.83 35.64 16.75
N LYS A 519 -16.86 35.18 17.57
CA LYS A 519 -15.54 35.79 17.67
C LYS A 519 -14.64 35.48 16.47
N PHE A 520 -14.89 34.40 15.75
CA PHE A 520 -14.25 34.17 14.45
C PHE A 520 -14.71 35.20 13.41
N ILE A 521 -16.01 35.45 13.31
CA ILE A 521 -16.59 36.43 12.34
C ILE A 521 -16.32 37.87 12.79
N HIS A 522 -16.37 38.12 14.09
CA HIS A 522 -16.16 39.44 14.71
C HIS A 522 -15.03 39.33 15.75
N PRO A 523 -13.76 39.35 15.30
CA PRO A 523 -12.61 39.24 16.20
C PRO A 523 -12.62 40.32 17.29
N PRO A 524 -12.32 39.95 18.55
CA PRO A 524 -12.21 40.91 19.64
C PRO A 524 -11.02 41.85 19.38
N LYS A 525 -11.20 43.13 19.71
CA LYS A 525 -10.13 44.15 19.59
C LYS A 525 -9.11 44.04 20.73
N ASP A 526 -9.55 43.57 21.90
CA ASP A 526 -8.74 43.51 23.11
C ASP A 526 -8.12 42.13 23.32
N LYS A 527 -6.99 42.11 24.03
CA LYS A 527 -6.31 40.87 24.41
C LYS A 527 -7.16 40.10 25.40
N LEU A 528 -7.59 38.90 25.01
CA LEU A 528 -8.36 38.01 25.85
C LEU A 528 -7.45 37.28 26.86
N ASN A 529 -8.05 36.82 27.97
CA ASN A 529 -7.35 35.93 28.89
C ASN A 529 -7.07 34.56 28.24
N ASN A 530 -6.09 33.83 28.78
CA ASN A 530 -5.60 32.57 28.20
C ASN A 530 -6.69 31.50 28.08
N PHE A 531 -7.61 31.41 29.04
CA PHE A 531 -8.67 30.42 29.03
C PHE A 531 -9.67 30.67 27.90
N VAL A 532 -10.14 31.90 27.76
CA VAL A 532 -11.06 32.30 26.68
C VAL A 532 -10.38 32.13 25.33
N GLN A 533 -9.13 32.58 25.19
CA GLN A 533 -8.38 32.40 23.94
C GLN A 533 -8.22 30.92 23.57
N SER A 534 -7.92 30.06 24.54
CA SER A 534 -7.81 28.61 24.31
C SER A 534 -9.13 28.01 23.85
N ASN A 535 -10.27 28.46 24.39
CA ASN A 535 -11.58 28.01 23.93
C ASN A 535 -11.89 28.46 22.50
N LEU A 536 -11.58 29.72 22.18
CA LEU A 536 -11.79 30.28 20.84
C LEU A 536 -10.92 29.57 19.79
N ASN A 537 -9.68 29.23 20.15
CA ASN A 537 -8.75 28.55 19.26
C ASN A 537 -9.23 27.17 18.79
N LYS A 538 -10.15 26.53 19.53
CA LYS A 538 -10.73 25.23 19.14
C LYS A 538 -11.47 25.28 17.80
N ILE A 539 -11.91 26.45 17.33
CA ILE A 539 -12.51 26.57 16.00
C ILE A 539 -11.51 26.20 14.88
N PHE A 540 -10.22 26.32 15.14
CA PHE A 540 -9.14 26.07 14.17
C PHE A 540 -8.57 24.65 14.25
N ASP A 541 -9.19 23.75 15.02
CA ASP A 541 -8.75 22.38 15.18
C ASP A 541 -9.91 21.38 15.24
N LYS A 542 -9.55 20.11 15.33
CA LYS A 542 -10.49 18.98 15.36
C LYS A 542 -11.38 18.96 16.60
N ASP A 543 -10.92 19.46 17.74
CA ASP A 543 -11.63 19.32 19.01
C ASP A 543 -12.87 20.23 19.01
N GLY A 544 -12.78 21.43 18.44
CA GLY A 544 -13.95 22.30 18.29
C GLY A 544 -15.02 21.70 17.40
N PHE A 545 -14.64 21.12 16.26
CA PHE A 545 -15.58 20.46 15.35
C PHE A 545 -16.30 19.29 16.03
N ILE A 546 -15.57 18.42 16.73
CA ILE A 546 -16.14 17.27 17.45
C ILE A 546 -17.12 17.74 18.54
N LEU A 547 -16.74 18.75 19.32
CA LEU A 547 -17.62 19.30 20.35
C LEU A 547 -18.95 19.80 19.77
N LEU A 548 -18.89 20.53 18.64
CA LEU A 548 -20.09 21.02 17.96
C LEU A 548 -20.91 19.87 17.34
N LEU A 549 -20.25 18.87 16.75
CA LEU A 549 -20.91 17.71 16.16
C LEU A 549 -21.70 16.93 17.21
N ASN A 550 -21.11 16.70 18.38
CA ASN A 550 -21.77 16.00 19.49
C ASN A 550 -22.98 16.78 20.02
N GLN A 551 -22.90 18.13 20.05
CA GLN A 551 -24.04 18.97 20.41
C GLN A 551 -25.18 18.83 19.39
N ILE A 552 -24.85 18.91 18.10
CA ILE A 552 -25.81 18.79 17.00
C ILE A 552 -26.43 17.40 16.96
N GLU A 553 -25.64 16.33 17.15
CA GLU A 553 -26.14 14.96 17.25
C GLU A 553 -27.17 14.84 18.37
N LYS A 554 -26.88 15.39 19.56
CA LYS A 554 -27.81 15.37 20.70
C LYS A 554 -29.11 16.12 20.38
N MET A 555 -29.02 17.28 19.72
CA MET A 555 -30.20 18.02 19.27
C MET A 555 -31.01 17.22 18.25
N ILE A 556 -30.36 16.68 17.21
CA ILE A 556 -30.99 15.84 16.18
C ILE A 556 -31.71 14.66 16.82
N PHE A 557 -31.07 13.97 17.76
CA PHE A 557 -31.67 12.85 18.47
C PHE A 557 -32.99 13.23 19.13
N ASN A 558 -33.04 14.38 19.83
CA ASN A 558 -34.24 14.84 20.53
C ASN A 558 -35.34 15.29 19.58
N ILE A 559 -34.99 15.99 18.50
CA ILE A 559 -35.97 16.42 17.48
C ILE A 559 -36.55 15.21 16.73
N SER A 560 -35.79 14.13 16.65
CA SER A 560 -36.20 12.89 16.00
C SER A 560 -37.02 11.96 16.90
N GLN A 561 -37.26 12.33 18.17
CA GLN A 561 -38.18 11.60 19.03
C GLN A 561 -39.62 12.10 18.81
N PRO A 562 -40.63 11.22 18.92
CA PRO A 562 -42.04 11.59 18.81
C PRO A 562 -42.52 12.55 19.91
#